data_AF-A0A9E5M7L6-F1
#
_entry.id   AF-A0A9E5M7L6-F1
#
_cell.length_a   1.000
_cell.length_b   1.000
_cell.length_c   1.000
_cell.angle_alpha   90.00
_cell.angle_beta   90.00
_cell.angle_gamma   90.00
#
_symmetry.space_group_name_H-M   'P 1'
#
loop_
_entity.id
_entity.type
_entity.pdbx_description
1 polymer ?
#
loop_
_entity_poly.entity_id
_entity_poly.type
_entity_poly.pdbx_seq_one_letter_code
_entity_poly.pdbx_strand_id
1 'polypeptide(L)'
;MTKKTILSGVKPTGRAHIGNYFGAMKQFVDLQNKHRDANKFFMIADYHSLNFIQDAANMRRITMDLALDYLAIGIDPTQSVIFKQSDVSAHTELAWIFDTITTMPYLERAHAYKDAEAKNKEISVGTFNYPMLMCADILLYDADIVPVGQDQKQHVEYSRDTAQKFNHIFKQDVFKIPEPMIMESVASLPGTDGRKMSKSYGNTIPLFASYDEIKKAVMSIVT
;
A
#
# COMPACT_ATOMS: atom_id res chain seq x y z
N MET A 1 10.11 15.88 22.63
CA MET A 1 9.30 15.98 21.40
C MET A 1 8.72 14.60 21.14
N THR A 2 7.42 14.51 20.84
CA THR A 2 6.79 13.24 20.43
C THR A 2 7.40 12.78 19.12
N LYS A 3 7.80 11.50 19.05
CA LYS A 3 8.33 10.89 17.83
C LYS A 3 7.26 10.92 16.75
N LYS A 4 7.64 11.25 15.51
CA LYS A 4 6.73 11.17 14.37
C LYS A 4 6.36 9.72 14.07
N THR A 5 5.15 9.48 13.61
CA THR A 5 4.68 8.20 13.10
C THR A 5 4.63 8.21 11.58
N ILE A 6 5.28 7.23 10.97
CA ILE A 6 5.27 7.00 9.52
C ILE A 6 4.57 5.67 9.25
N LEU A 7 3.53 5.67 8.42
CA LEU A 7 2.79 4.48 8.06
C LEU A 7 2.87 4.24 6.55
N SER A 8 3.29 3.04 6.17
CA SER A 8 3.38 2.58 4.78
C SER A 8 2.55 1.31 4.61
N GLY A 9 1.64 1.30 3.64
CA GLY A 9 0.78 0.16 3.32
C GLY A 9 1.13 -0.47 1.98
N VAL A 10 1.21 -1.80 1.92
CA VAL A 10 1.56 -2.54 0.70
C VAL A 10 0.59 -3.68 0.47
N LYS A 11 -0.04 -3.68 -0.71
CA LYS A 11 -0.94 -4.76 -1.11
C LYS A 11 -0.16 -5.99 -1.54
N PRO A 12 -0.48 -7.20 -1.03
CA PRO A 12 0.04 -8.42 -1.62
C PRO A 12 -0.54 -8.62 -3.03
N THR A 13 0.34 -8.66 -4.03
CA THR A 13 -0.02 -8.78 -5.46
C THR A 13 0.75 -9.91 -6.17
N GLY A 14 1.32 -10.83 -5.41
CA GLY A 14 2.19 -11.92 -5.89
C GLY A 14 3.69 -11.58 -5.83
N ARG A 15 4.52 -12.54 -6.27
CA ARG A 15 5.99 -12.54 -6.16
C ARG A 15 6.63 -11.22 -6.59
N ALA A 16 7.54 -10.66 -5.79
CA ALA A 16 8.26 -9.45 -6.13
C ALA A 16 9.25 -9.66 -7.30
N HIS A 17 9.42 -8.63 -8.11
CA HIS A 17 10.45 -8.53 -9.15
C HIS A 17 11.33 -7.30 -8.94
N ILE A 18 12.47 -7.21 -9.65
CA ILE A 18 13.43 -6.12 -9.46
C ILE A 18 12.82 -4.72 -9.71
N GLY A 19 11.83 -4.64 -10.61
CA GLY A 19 11.04 -3.42 -10.80
C GLY A 19 10.27 -2.98 -9.54
N ASN A 20 9.74 -3.92 -8.73
CA ASN A 20 9.12 -3.56 -7.45
C ASN A 20 10.17 -3.10 -6.44
N TYR A 21 11.32 -3.78 -6.41
CA TYR A 21 12.41 -3.45 -5.50
C TYR A 21 12.89 -2.01 -5.67
N PHE A 22 13.32 -1.65 -6.88
CA PHE A 22 13.79 -0.30 -7.17
C PHE A 22 12.66 0.73 -7.21
N GLY A 23 11.45 0.34 -7.61
CA GLY A 23 10.32 1.27 -7.71
C GLY A 23 9.72 1.70 -6.37
N ALA A 24 9.73 0.83 -5.35
CA ALA A 24 9.10 1.13 -4.06
C ALA A 24 9.74 0.43 -2.87
N MET A 25 10.05 -0.87 -2.94
CA MET A 25 10.41 -1.62 -1.72
C MET A 25 11.71 -1.10 -1.07
N LYS A 26 12.71 -0.74 -1.88
CA LYS A 26 13.96 -0.15 -1.38
C LYS A 26 13.70 1.17 -0.63
N GLN A 27 12.73 1.97 -1.07
CA GLN A 27 12.43 3.26 -0.45
C GLN A 27 11.95 3.09 1.00
N PHE A 28 11.23 2.02 1.31
CA PHE A 28 10.82 1.71 2.67
C PHE A 28 11.98 1.32 3.58
N VAL A 29 12.94 0.57 3.06
CA VAL A 29 14.19 0.26 3.78
C VAL A 29 15.00 1.55 4.01
N ASP A 30 15.13 2.39 2.99
CA ASP A 30 15.81 3.69 3.11
C ASP A 30 15.11 4.60 4.13
N LEU A 31 13.77 4.61 4.14
CA LEU A 31 12.96 5.40 5.07
C LEU A 31 13.15 4.93 6.51
N GLN A 32 13.14 3.61 6.76
CA GLN A 32 13.46 3.05 8.07
C GLN A 32 14.83 3.52 8.57
N ASN A 33 15.83 3.50 7.69
CA ASN A 33 17.22 3.82 8.03
C ASN A 33 17.48 5.32 8.21
N LYS A 34 16.78 6.18 7.45
CA LYS A 34 16.87 7.64 7.54
C LYS A 34 16.12 8.21 8.74
N HIS A 35 15.00 7.61 9.12
CA HIS A 35 14.12 8.09 10.20
C HIS A 35 14.21 7.18 11.45
N ARG A 36 15.41 7.08 12.03
CA ARG A 36 15.66 6.22 13.20
C ARG A 36 14.89 6.66 14.45
N ASP A 37 14.55 7.94 14.53
CA ASP A 37 13.82 8.57 15.62
C ASP A 37 12.29 8.56 15.46
N ALA A 38 11.76 8.06 14.33
CA ALA A 38 10.33 7.92 14.10
C ALA A 38 9.81 6.52 14.50
N ASN A 39 8.50 6.42 14.77
CA ASN A 39 7.78 5.15 14.76
C ASN A 39 7.48 4.80 13.30
N LYS A 40 7.82 3.59 12.85
CA LYS A 40 7.61 3.14 11.47
C LYS A 40 6.72 1.93 11.46
N PHE A 41 5.62 2.02 10.73
CA PHE A 41 4.64 0.95 10.53
C PHE A 41 4.65 0.54 9.06
N PHE A 42 4.93 -0.73 8.82
CA PHE A 42 4.87 -1.39 7.52
C PHE A 42 3.71 -2.39 7.53
N MET A 43 2.60 -1.99 6.94
CA MET A 43 1.38 -2.79 6.91
C MET A 43 1.28 -3.58 5.61
N ILE A 44 1.07 -4.89 5.73
CA ILE A 44 0.67 -5.75 4.62
C ILE A 44 -0.85 -5.67 4.51
N ALA A 45 -1.32 -4.93 3.51
CA ALA A 45 -2.71 -4.53 3.29
C ALA A 45 -3.53 -5.65 2.62
N ASP A 46 -3.72 -6.78 3.33
CA ASP A 46 -4.35 -7.98 2.77
C ASP A 46 -5.87 -7.87 2.58
N TYR A 47 -6.60 -7.08 3.39
CA TYR A 47 -8.02 -6.80 3.11
C TYR A 47 -8.20 -6.04 1.79
N HIS A 48 -7.32 -5.07 1.49
CA HIS A 48 -7.36 -4.36 0.22
C HIS A 48 -7.10 -5.26 -1.00
N SER A 49 -6.46 -6.43 -0.80
CA SER A 49 -6.23 -7.40 -1.87
C SER A 49 -7.43 -8.30 -2.17
N LEU A 50 -8.44 -8.36 -1.30
CA LEU A 50 -9.65 -9.17 -1.52
C LEU A 50 -10.48 -8.70 -2.72
N ASN A 51 -10.31 -7.45 -3.14
CA ASN A 51 -10.96 -6.91 -4.35
C ASN A 51 -10.50 -7.61 -5.65
N PHE A 52 -9.35 -8.31 -5.65
CA PHE A 52 -8.82 -8.97 -6.84
C PHE A 52 -8.28 -10.38 -6.59
N ILE A 53 -8.15 -10.83 -5.33
CA ILE A 53 -7.68 -12.18 -4.98
C ILE A 53 -8.69 -12.82 -4.03
N GLN A 54 -9.45 -13.77 -4.55
CA GLN A 54 -10.46 -14.55 -3.81
C GLN A 54 -10.10 -16.03 -3.65
N ASP A 55 -8.80 -16.35 -3.81
CA ASP A 55 -8.24 -17.67 -3.51
C ASP A 55 -7.54 -17.60 -2.14
N ALA A 56 -8.09 -18.32 -1.16
CA ALA A 56 -7.58 -18.32 0.21
C ALA A 56 -6.16 -18.91 0.33
N ALA A 57 -5.84 -19.95 -0.44
CA ALA A 57 -4.51 -20.56 -0.42
C ALA A 57 -3.48 -19.61 -1.05
N ASN A 58 -3.84 -19.01 -2.17
CA ASN A 58 -3.00 -18.01 -2.82
C ASN A 58 -2.80 -16.78 -1.93
N MET A 59 -3.86 -16.22 -1.34
CA MET A 59 -3.77 -15.05 -0.45
C MET A 59 -2.84 -15.30 0.73
N ARG A 60 -2.99 -16.44 1.44
CA ARG A 60 -2.10 -16.81 2.55
C ARG A 60 -0.63 -16.84 2.12
N ARG A 61 -0.36 -17.46 0.96
CA ARG A 61 0.99 -17.57 0.41
C ARG A 61 1.57 -16.20 0.08
N ILE A 62 0.90 -15.39 -0.74
CA ILE A 62 1.45 -14.11 -1.19
C ILE A 62 1.59 -13.08 -0.07
N THR A 63 0.76 -13.14 0.97
CA THR A 63 0.88 -12.29 2.16
C THR A 63 2.13 -12.67 2.96
N MET A 64 2.36 -13.98 3.15
CA MET A 64 3.58 -14.46 3.81
C MET A 64 4.84 -14.17 2.97
N ASP A 65 4.80 -14.44 1.68
CA ASP A 65 5.90 -14.15 0.75
C ASP A 65 6.27 -12.66 0.80
N LEU A 66 5.28 -11.76 0.78
CA LEU A 66 5.54 -10.32 0.86
C LEU A 66 6.20 -9.91 2.19
N ALA A 67 5.78 -10.51 3.31
CA ALA A 67 6.41 -10.27 4.60
C ALA A 67 7.89 -10.71 4.58
N LEU A 68 8.15 -11.93 4.10
CA LEU A 68 9.49 -12.49 3.97
C LEU A 68 10.37 -11.66 3.02
N ASP A 69 9.83 -11.23 1.89
CA ASP A 69 10.52 -10.38 0.91
C ASP A 69 11.00 -9.07 1.57
N TYR A 70 10.14 -8.40 2.36
CA TYR A 70 10.51 -7.17 3.06
C TYR A 70 11.56 -7.38 4.14
N LEU A 71 11.46 -8.46 4.92
CA LEU A 71 12.48 -8.82 5.90
C LEU A 71 13.82 -9.10 5.22
N ALA A 72 13.81 -9.85 4.11
CA ALA A 72 15.01 -10.23 3.37
C ALA A 72 15.74 -9.03 2.76
N ILE A 73 15.04 -7.97 2.34
CA ILE A 73 15.66 -6.76 1.80
C ILE A 73 16.10 -5.74 2.88
N GLY A 74 15.83 -6.00 4.17
CA GLY A 74 16.36 -5.20 5.27
C GLY A 74 15.34 -4.38 6.08
N ILE A 75 14.03 -4.63 5.96
CA ILE A 75 13.10 -4.18 7.00
C ILE A 75 13.45 -4.93 8.30
N ASP A 76 13.66 -4.19 9.37
CA ASP A 76 14.15 -4.69 10.64
C ASP A 76 13.03 -4.55 11.70
N PRO A 77 12.44 -5.66 12.17
CA PRO A 77 11.40 -5.66 13.19
C PRO A 77 11.84 -5.10 14.55
N THR A 78 13.14 -4.95 14.79
CA THR A 78 13.67 -4.29 16.00
C THR A 78 13.64 -2.76 15.89
N GLN A 79 13.52 -2.23 14.67
CA GLN A 79 13.50 -0.79 14.37
C GLN A 79 12.14 -0.29 13.88
N SER A 80 11.26 -1.19 13.45
CA SER A 80 9.95 -0.90 12.85
C SER A 80 8.95 -1.99 13.19
N VAL A 81 7.66 -1.68 13.05
CA VAL A 81 6.57 -2.65 13.19
C VAL A 81 6.15 -3.09 11.80
N ILE A 82 6.35 -4.35 11.46
CA ILE A 82 5.77 -4.99 10.29
C ILE A 82 4.60 -5.87 10.73
N PHE A 83 3.43 -5.71 10.10
CA PHE A 83 2.23 -6.43 10.50
C PHE A 83 1.26 -6.62 9.35
N LYS A 84 0.35 -7.59 9.49
CA LYS A 84 -0.72 -7.86 8.53
C LYS A 84 -1.98 -7.09 8.95
N GLN A 85 -2.62 -6.42 7.99
CA GLN A 85 -3.80 -5.60 8.22
C GLN A 85 -4.92 -6.40 8.90
N SER A 86 -5.22 -7.61 8.40
CA SER A 86 -6.28 -8.45 8.97
C SER A 86 -6.02 -9.01 10.38
N ASP A 87 -4.80 -8.87 10.92
CA ASP A 87 -4.53 -9.24 12.33
C ASP A 87 -4.97 -8.14 13.31
N VAL A 88 -5.36 -6.96 12.83
CA VAL A 88 -5.83 -5.85 13.65
C VAL A 88 -7.28 -5.51 13.26
N SER A 89 -8.25 -6.10 13.97
CA SER A 89 -9.68 -5.94 13.67
C SER A 89 -10.18 -4.48 13.76
N ALA A 90 -9.50 -3.65 14.56
CA ALA A 90 -9.83 -2.24 14.75
C ALA A 90 -9.85 -1.43 13.43
N HIS A 91 -9.12 -1.86 12.40
CA HIS A 91 -9.19 -1.27 11.06
C HIS A 91 -10.60 -1.32 10.48
N THR A 92 -11.23 -2.49 10.54
CA THR A 92 -12.58 -2.69 9.99
C THR A 92 -13.66 -2.03 10.85
N GLU A 93 -13.46 -1.98 12.16
CA GLU A 93 -14.36 -1.27 13.08
C GLU A 93 -14.31 0.24 12.85
N LEU A 94 -13.12 0.82 12.73
CA LEU A 94 -12.96 2.24 12.46
C LEU A 94 -13.45 2.62 11.05
N ALA A 95 -13.26 1.74 10.06
CA ALA A 95 -13.81 1.94 8.72
C ALA A 95 -15.34 2.08 8.76
N TRP A 96 -16.03 1.22 9.53
CA TRP A 96 -17.48 1.34 9.73
C TRP A 96 -17.87 2.68 10.36
N ILE A 97 -17.13 3.14 11.37
CA ILE A 97 -17.37 4.46 11.99
C ILE A 97 -17.23 5.57 10.93
N PHE A 98 -16.20 5.52 10.09
CA PHE A 98 -16.01 6.50 9.01
C PHE A 98 -17.11 6.44 7.95
N ASP A 99 -17.62 5.26 7.62
CA ASP A 99 -18.74 5.10 6.70
C ASP A 99 -19.97 5.89 7.17
N THR A 100 -20.22 5.96 8.49
CA THR A 100 -21.39 6.70 9.05
C THR A 100 -21.32 8.22 8.85
N ILE A 101 -20.13 8.77 8.61
CA ILE A 101 -19.93 10.20 8.38
C ILE A 101 -19.58 10.51 6.93
N THR A 102 -19.44 9.52 6.05
CA THR A 102 -19.09 9.71 4.63
C THR A 102 -20.33 9.60 3.75
N THR A 103 -20.44 10.45 2.74
CA THR A 103 -21.61 10.48 1.85
C THR A 103 -21.34 9.72 0.55
N MET A 104 -22.37 9.09 -0.01
CA MET A 104 -22.28 8.41 -1.31
C MET A 104 -21.68 9.30 -2.42
N PRO A 105 -22.13 10.57 -2.61
CA PRO A 105 -21.57 11.43 -3.66
C PRO A 105 -20.09 11.80 -3.45
N TYR A 106 -19.57 11.67 -2.23
CA TYR A 106 -18.14 11.84 -1.98
C TYR A 106 -17.34 10.67 -2.55
N LEU A 107 -17.76 9.43 -2.28
CA LEU A 107 -17.11 8.23 -2.78
C LEU A 107 -17.30 8.02 -4.29
N GLU A 108 -18.44 8.40 -4.85
CA GLU A 108 -18.68 8.39 -6.33
C GLU A 108 -17.70 9.32 -7.09
N ARG A 109 -17.15 10.34 -6.42
CA ARG A 109 -16.14 11.21 -7.02
C ARG A 109 -14.73 10.63 -6.93
N ALA A 110 -14.53 9.53 -6.20
CA ALA A 110 -13.21 8.96 -6.01
C ALA A 110 -12.65 8.33 -7.29
N HIS A 111 -11.35 8.52 -7.52
CA HIS A 111 -10.68 8.06 -8.74
C HIS A 111 -10.90 6.58 -9.02
N ALA A 112 -10.80 5.71 -8.01
CA ALA A 112 -10.97 4.28 -8.24
C ALA A 112 -12.39 3.88 -8.62
N TYR A 113 -13.43 4.54 -8.10
CA TYR A 113 -14.80 4.30 -8.54
C TYR A 113 -14.96 4.74 -10.00
N LYS A 114 -14.54 5.97 -10.34
CA LYS A 114 -14.60 6.49 -11.71
C LYS A 114 -13.83 5.64 -12.72
N ASP A 115 -12.64 5.16 -12.35
CA ASP A 115 -11.82 4.30 -13.19
C ASP A 115 -12.43 2.91 -13.39
N ALA A 116 -13.13 2.39 -12.38
CA ALA A 116 -13.83 1.12 -12.47
C ALA A 116 -15.11 1.23 -13.31
N GLU A 117 -15.87 2.32 -13.11
CA GLU A 117 -17.08 2.66 -13.86
C GLU A 117 -16.77 2.87 -15.34
N ALA A 118 -15.71 3.61 -15.68
CA ALA A 118 -15.26 3.81 -17.06
C ALA A 118 -14.86 2.50 -17.76
N LYS A 119 -14.47 1.46 -17.01
CA LYS A 119 -14.13 0.14 -17.54
C LYS A 119 -15.34 -0.78 -17.68
N ASN A 120 -16.55 -0.29 -17.40
CA ASN A 120 -17.82 -1.02 -17.47
C ASN A 120 -17.78 -2.37 -16.76
N LYS A 121 -17.06 -2.43 -15.63
CA LYS A 121 -16.98 -3.62 -14.79
C LYS A 121 -18.07 -3.57 -13.73
N GLU A 122 -18.60 -4.73 -13.35
CA GLU A 122 -19.38 -4.83 -12.13
C GLU A 122 -18.50 -4.40 -10.94
N ILE A 123 -18.91 -3.34 -10.25
CA ILE A 123 -18.12 -2.71 -9.18
C ILE A 123 -18.56 -3.30 -7.84
N SER A 124 -17.65 -3.96 -7.14
CA SER A 124 -17.92 -4.43 -5.78
C SER A 124 -18.04 -3.26 -4.80
N VAL A 125 -18.84 -3.43 -3.75
CA VAL A 125 -18.89 -2.47 -2.62
C VAL A 125 -17.50 -2.27 -2.01
N GLY A 126 -16.66 -3.31 -1.99
CA GLY A 126 -15.26 -3.19 -1.56
C GLY A 126 -14.42 -2.26 -2.45
N THR A 127 -14.66 -2.22 -3.77
CA THR A 127 -13.98 -1.27 -4.68
C THR A 127 -14.49 0.16 -4.48
N PHE A 128 -15.77 0.32 -4.15
CA PHE A 128 -16.35 1.62 -3.84
C PHE A 128 -15.86 2.16 -2.48
N ASN A 129 -15.82 1.30 -1.46
CA ASN A 129 -15.62 1.71 -0.07
C ASN A 129 -14.17 1.58 0.45
N TYR A 130 -13.24 0.97 -0.30
CA TYR A 130 -11.85 0.85 0.18
C TYR A 130 -11.20 2.19 0.58
N PRO A 131 -11.57 3.38 0.04
CA PRO A 131 -11.01 4.64 0.54
C PRO A 131 -11.26 4.84 2.05
N MET A 132 -12.42 4.42 2.58
CA MET A 132 -12.72 4.53 4.02
C MET A 132 -11.93 3.54 4.86
N LEU A 133 -11.75 2.30 4.36
CA LEU A 133 -10.83 1.35 5.00
C LEU A 133 -9.39 1.89 5.01
N MET A 134 -8.95 2.54 3.94
CA MET A 134 -7.63 3.17 3.89
C MET A 134 -7.51 4.36 4.86
N CYS A 135 -8.57 5.16 5.02
CA CYS A 135 -8.60 6.20 6.04
C CYS A 135 -8.44 5.60 7.44
N ALA A 136 -9.14 4.49 7.73
CA ALA A 136 -8.99 3.77 8.98
C ALA A 136 -7.55 3.27 9.17
N ASP A 137 -6.94 2.70 8.12
CA ASP A 137 -5.56 2.20 8.17
C ASP A 137 -4.55 3.28 8.57
N ILE A 138 -4.76 4.52 8.11
CA ILE A 138 -3.86 5.65 8.37
C ILE A 138 -4.13 6.27 9.74
N LEU A 139 -5.40 6.56 10.04
CA LEU A 139 -5.80 7.34 11.21
C LEU A 139 -5.76 6.53 12.51
N LEU A 140 -5.90 5.21 12.46
CA LEU A 140 -5.83 4.34 13.64
C LEU A 140 -4.48 4.44 14.39
N TYR A 141 -3.41 4.83 13.70
CA TYR A 141 -2.05 4.90 14.25
C TYR A 141 -1.55 6.34 14.44
N ASP A 142 -2.43 7.34 14.31
CA ASP A 142 -2.04 8.76 14.37
C ASP A 142 -0.84 9.07 13.45
N ALA A 143 -0.88 8.54 12.23
CA ALA A 143 0.21 8.72 11.26
C ALA A 143 0.42 10.22 10.98
N ASP A 144 1.63 10.71 11.23
CA ASP A 144 2.00 12.08 10.86
C ASP A 144 2.38 12.14 9.37
N ILE A 145 2.96 11.06 8.84
CA ILE A 145 3.48 10.99 7.47
C ILE A 145 3.04 9.68 6.81
N VAL A 146 2.56 9.77 5.56
CA VAL A 146 2.22 8.61 4.73
C VAL A 146 3.03 8.66 3.42
N PRO A 147 4.03 7.79 3.23
CA PRO A 147 4.80 7.71 1.99
C PRO A 147 3.95 7.15 0.86
N VAL A 148 3.81 7.91 -0.23
CA VAL A 148 2.95 7.56 -1.36
C VAL A 148 3.57 7.96 -2.69
N GLY A 149 3.17 7.26 -3.76
CA GLY A 149 3.43 7.71 -5.12
C GLY A 149 2.60 8.96 -5.47
N GLN A 150 3.02 9.69 -6.51
CA GLN A 150 2.35 10.91 -6.96
C GLN A 150 0.86 10.67 -7.32
N ASP A 151 0.56 9.50 -7.89
CA ASP A 151 -0.79 9.04 -8.26
C ASP A 151 -1.67 8.70 -7.06
N GLN A 152 -1.04 8.34 -5.93
CA GLN A 152 -1.71 7.92 -4.70
C GLN A 152 -1.92 9.08 -3.72
N LYS A 153 -1.47 10.31 -4.03
CA LYS A 153 -1.62 11.48 -3.15
C LYS A 153 -3.07 11.68 -2.71
N GLN A 154 -4.02 11.51 -3.64
CA GLN A 154 -5.44 11.70 -3.39
C GLN A 154 -5.97 10.80 -2.26
N HIS A 155 -5.36 9.64 -2.06
CA HIS A 155 -5.74 8.74 -0.97
C HIS A 155 -5.44 9.30 0.42
N VAL A 156 -4.33 10.03 0.55
CA VAL A 156 -3.99 10.71 1.81
C VAL A 156 -4.95 11.88 2.05
N GLU A 157 -5.38 12.58 1.00
CA GLU A 157 -6.41 13.64 1.11
C GLU A 157 -7.74 13.11 1.64
N TYR A 158 -8.19 11.91 1.23
CA TYR A 158 -9.39 11.29 1.85
C TYR A 158 -9.24 11.11 3.37
N SER A 159 -8.06 10.71 3.82
CA SER A 159 -7.78 10.53 5.25
C SER A 159 -7.78 11.86 6.00
N ARG A 160 -7.26 12.91 5.36
CA ARG A 160 -7.25 14.28 5.91
C ARG A 160 -8.67 14.82 6.06
N ASP A 161 -9.46 14.74 5.00
CA ASP A 161 -10.86 15.17 5.00
C ASP A 161 -11.68 14.41 6.05
N THR A 162 -11.48 13.09 6.14
CA THR A 162 -12.16 12.22 7.10
C THR A 162 -11.81 12.60 8.54
N ALA A 163 -10.52 12.80 8.84
CA ALA A 163 -10.06 13.22 10.16
C ALA A 163 -10.64 14.58 10.56
N GLN A 164 -10.58 15.58 9.66
CA GLN A 164 -11.14 16.90 9.90
C GLN A 164 -12.65 16.84 10.14
N LYS A 165 -13.36 16.06 9.33
CA LYS A 165 -14.81 15.89 9.45
C LYS A 165 -15.19 15.23 10.77
N PHE A 166 -14.49 14.17 11.16
CA PHE A 166 -14.71 13.49 12.44
C PHE A 166 -14.49 14.46 13.61
N ASN A 167 -13.33 15.13 13.65
CA ASN A 167 -13.00 16.06 14.73
C ASN A 167 -14.03 17.19 14.84
N HIS A 168 -14.54 17.68 13.70
CA HIS A 168 -15.59 18.71 13.67
C HIS A 168 -16.94 18.19 14.20
N ILE A 169 -17.41 17.04 13.73
CA ILE A 169 -18.71 16.46 14.11
C ILE A 169 -18.75 16.19 15.62
N PHE A 170 -17.69 15.58 16.16
CA PHE A 170 -17.61 15.18 17.56
C PHE A 170 -17.01 16.26 18.47
N LYS A 171 -16.59 17.41 17.92
CA LYS A 171 -16.05 18.57 18.64
C LYS A 171 -14.85 18.22 19.53
N GLN A 172 -13.98 17.34 19.03
CA GLN A 172 -12.80 16.88 19.74
C GLN A 172 -11.68 16.58 18.75
N ASP A 173 -10.45 16.96 19.11
CA ASP A 173 -9.25 16.63 18.34
C ASP A 173 -8.84 15.17 18.60
N VAL A 174 -9.56 14.24 17.98
CA VAL A 174 -9.32 12.79 18.12
C VAL A 174 -8.22 12.34 17.17
N PHE A 175 -8.33 12.69 15.89
CA PHE A 175 -7.38 12.25 14.87
C PHE A 175 -6.41 13.35 14.47
N LYS A 176 -5.12 12.99 14.37
CA LYS A 176 -4.14 13.83 13.68
C LYS A 176 -4.41 13.89 12.17
N ILE A 177 -4.02 15.00 11.55
CA ILE A 177 -4.13 15.18 10.10
C ILE A 177 -2.84 14.68 9.43
N PRO A 178 -2.87 13.58 8.65
CA PRO A 178 -1.67 13.02 8.03
C PRO A 178 -1.17 13.88 6.87
N GLU A 179 0.14 13.93 6.66
CA GLU A 179 0.76 14.60 5.50
C GLU A 179 1.32 13.57 4.50
N PRO A 180 1.08 13.75 3.18
CA PRO A 180 1.68 12.88 2.17
C PRO A 180 3.18 13.16 2.04
N MET A 181 3.99 12.10 2.05
CA MET A 181 5.38 12.16 1.61
C MET A 181 5.47 11.58 0.21
N ILE A 182 5.57 12.46 -0.79
CA ILE A 182 5.73 12.03 -2.18
C ILE A 182 7.11 11.39 -2.34
N MET A 183 7.11 10.10 -2.63
CA MET A 183 8.36 9.39 -2.91
C MET A 183 8.84 9.75 -4.30
N GLU A 184 10.15 10.02 -4.44
CA GLU A 184 10.75 10.30 -5.74
C GLU A 184 10.47 9.13 -6.70
N SER A 185 9.97 9.47 -7.88
CA SER A 185 9.73 8.50 -8.94
C SER A 185 11.06 7.91 -9.39
N VAL A 186 11.29 6.64 -9.09
CA VAL A 186 12.42 5.92 -9.68
C VAL A 186 12.06 5.60 -11.13
N ALA A 187 12.98 5.84 -12.06
CA ALA A 187 12.77 5.56 -13.47
C ALA A 187 12.19 4.15 -13.65
N SER A 188 11.14 4.04 -14.46
CA SER A 188 10.48 2.77 -14.72
C SER A 188 11.50 1.78 -15.29
N LEU A 189 11.79 0.70 -14.55
CA LEU A 189 12.73 -0.31 -15.03
C LEU A 189 12.18 -0.99 -16.30
N PRO A 190 12.99 -1.10 -17.37
CA PRO A 190 12.62 -1.91 -18.52
C PRO A 190 12.63 -3.40 -18.13
N GLY A 191 11.67 -4.14 -18.68
CA GLY A 191 11.61 -5.58 -18.63
C GLY A 191 12.55 -6.22 -19.67
N THR A 192 12.52 -7.54 -19.73
CA THR A 192 13.35 -8.32 -20.66
C THR A 192 13.06 -8.03 -22.15
N ASP A 193 11.90 -7.45 -22.44
CA ASP A 193 11.46 -7.08 -23.79
C ASP A 193 11.57 -5.57 -24.10
N GLY A 194 12.21 -4.79 -23.22
CA GLY A 194 12.37 -3.34 -23.35
C GLY A 194 11.16 -2.49 -22.97
N ARG A 195 9.97 -3.09 -22.79
CA ARG A 195 8.79 -2.38 -22.25
C ARG A 195 8.93 -2.17 -20.74
N LYS A 196 8.06 -1.38 -20.10
CA LYS A 196 8.01 -1.30 -18.63
C LYS A 196 7.90 -2.71 -18.02
N MET A 197 8.73 -3.01 -17.03
CA MET A 197 8.67 -4.29 -16.31
C MET A 197 7.32 -4.44 -15.61
N SER A 198 6.56 -5.49 -15.96
CA SER A 198 5.25 -5.78 -15.38
C SER A 198 4.96 -7.28 -15.39
N LYS A 199 4.39 -7.78 -14.29
CA LYS A 199 3.90 -9.16 -14.17
C LYS A 199 2.95 -9.53 -15.31
N SER A 200 2.09 -8.59 -15.72
CA SER A 200 1.10 -8.80 -16.78
C SER A 200 1.72 -9.03 -18.17
N TYR A 201 2.96 -8.58 -18.38
CA TYR A 201 3.66 -8.74 -19.65
C TYR A 201 4.58 -9.96 -19.66
N GLY A 202 4.77 -10.64 -18.52
CA GLY A 202 5.69 -11.77 -18.41
C GLY A 202 7.16 -11.41 -18.64
N ASN A 203 7.52 -10.11 -18.54
CA ASN A 203 8.84 -9.59 -18.86
C ASN A 203 9.68 -9.25 -17.59
N THR A 204 9.38 -9.92 -16.48
CA THR A 204 9.95 -9.60 -15.16
C THR A 204 11.16 -10.46 -14.84
N ILE A 205 12.13 -9.88 -14.13
CA ILE A 205 13.19 -10.63 -13.43
C ILE A 205 12.78 -10.76 -11.96
N PRO A 206 12.50 -11.98 -11.45
CA PRO A 206 12.13 -12.18 -10.05
C PRO A 206 13.20 -11.65 -9.11
N LEU A 207 12.79 -11.07 -7.97
CA LEU A 207 13.71 -10.55 -6.97
C LEU A 207 14.38 -11.69 -6.19
N PHE A 208 13.58 -12.67 -5.78
CA PHE A 208 14.03 -13.88 -5.09
C PHE A 208 13.66 -15.09 -5.93
N ALA A 209 14.67 -15.77 -6.48
CA ALA A 209 14.54 -16.96 -7.32
C ALA A 209 15.85 -17.76 -7.31
N SER A 210 15.78 -18.99 -7.80
CA SER A 210 16.99 -19.80 -8.01
C SER A 210 17.90 -19.13 -9.04
N TYR A 211 19.20 -19.45 -8.98
CA TYR A 211 20.18 -18.95 -9.95
C TYR A 211 19.75 -19.26 -11.39
N ASP A 212 19.25 -20.47 -11.66
CA ASP A 212 18.84 -20.89 -13.00
C ASP A 212 17.62 -20.12 -13.51
N GLU A 213 16.64 -19.83 -12.65
CA GLU A 213 15.48 -18.99 -12.98
C GLU A 213 15.92 -17.56 -13.34
N ILE A 214 16.80 -16.96 -12.53
CA ILE A 214 17.31 -15.60 -12.77
C ILE A 214 18.14 -15.58 -14.06
N LYS A 215 19.05 -16.54 -14.24
CA LYS A 215 19.89 -16.66 -15.44
C LYS A 215 19.03 -16.77 -16.68
N LYS A 216 18.00 -17.61 -16.66
CA LYS A 216 17.07 -17.74 -17.79
C LYS A 216 16.36 -16.43 -18.10
N ALA A 217 15.88 -15.71 -17.09
CA ALA A 217 15.23 -14.41 -17.27
C ALA A 217 16.20 -13.36 -17.86
N VAL A 218 17.41 -13.26 -17.32
CA VAL A 218 18.45 -12.33 -17.80
C VAL A 218 18.87 -12.65 -19.24
N MET A 219 19.05 -13.93 -19.58
CA MET A 219 19.41 -14.34 -20.95
C MET A 219 18.28 -14.14 -21.98
N SER A 220 17.05 -13.84 -21.53
CA SER A 220 15.92 -13.50 -22.42
C SER A 220 15.82 -12.01 -22.75
N ILE A 221 16.75 -11.18 -22.25
CA ILE A 221 16.79 -9.76 -22.57
C ILE A 221 17.04 -9.58 -24.07
N VAL A 222 16.17 -8.83 -24.74
CA VAL A 222 16.31 -8.50 -26.16
C VAL A 222 17.56 -7.63 -26.36
N THR A 223 18.43 -8.06 -27.28
CA THR A 223 19.66 -7.39 -27.68
C THR A 223 19.59 -6.88 -29.12
#